data_AF-A0A0T1SBS8-F1
#
_entry.id   AF-A0A0T1SBS8-F1
#
_cell.length_a   1.000
_cell.length_b   1.000
_cell.length_c   1.000
_cell.angle_alpha   90.00
_cell.angle_beta   90.00
_cell.angle_gamma   90.00
#
_symmetry.space_group_name_H-M   'P 1'
#
loop_
_entity.id
_entity.type
_entity.pdbx_description
1 polymer ?
#
loop_
_entity_poly.entity_id
_entity_poly.type
_entity_poly.pdbx_seq_one_letter_code
_entity_poly.pdbx_strand_id
1 'polypeptide(L)'
;MLMAPYDDWQDEGARDEGHVAVVQRPDWRAVPPGSITSDDLAGPRVAALRTDRREEARQRVSGLSTEWDPRRNVRAVERLSDGRIVATLDAVRLEAWLPSGQRQWAVPDDGVGGRDVVVAADERSAWVGLMRPMWQERPQAVVRLALQDGAQLDHLAPSGAVSLVRGADGLPALAPAGTNGERSRLRIRRGSRIYFRETVATDGRRKPGSGADWLAVAGPGAVPVAGRPREAGKAEVRLLSSYSWTPGETHFAGPVRRPPTAT
;
A
#
# COMPACT_ATOMS: atom_id res chain seq x y z
N MET A 1 -2.75 -25.90 11.59
CA MET A 1 -2.53 -24.45 11.36
C MET A 1 -3.39 -23.68 12.34
N LEU A 2 -2.92 -22.55 12.88
CA LEU A 2 -3.74 -21.64 13.71
C LEU A 2 -4.19 -20.47 12.83
N MET A 3 -5.50 -20.28 12.68
CA MET A 3 -6.11 -19.27 11.82
C MET A 3 -6.87 -18.25 12.66
N ALA A 4 -6.86 -16.98 12.24
CA ALA A 4 -7.76 -15.99 12.82
C ALA A 4 -9.21 -16.32 12.43
N PRO A 5 -10.21 -16.08 13.30
CA PRO A 5 -11.62 -16.20 12.95
C PRO A 5 -12.00 -15.30 11.77
N TYR A 6 -13.01 -15.71 11.01
CA TYR A 6 -13.40 -15.08 9.74
C TYR A 6 -14.07 -13.70 9.90
N ASP A 7 -14.48 -13.32 11.11
CA ASP A 7 -15.16 -12.05 11.41
C ASP A 7 -14.72 -11.50 12.78
N ASP A 8 -13.50 -10.99 12.84
CA ASP A 8 -12.90 -10.41 14.05
C ASP A 8 -13.43 -9.00 14.39
N TRP A 9 -14.40 -8.50 13.62
CA TRP A 9 -14.92 -7.13 13.78
C TRP A 9 -16.20 -7.12 14.62
N GLN A 10 -16.98 -8.20 14.59
CA GLN A 10 -18.18 -8.39 15.43
C GLN A 10 -17.96 -9.37 16.59
N ASP A 11 -16.85 -10.10 16.57
CA ASP A 11 -16.50 -11.10 17.58
C ASP A 11 -15.35 -10.59 18.46
N GLU A 12 -15.67 -10.13 19.66
CA GLU A 12 -14.66 -9.65 20.62
C GLU A 12 -13.66 -10.74 21.01
N GLY A 13 -14.08 -12.02 21.01
CA GLY A 13 -13.22 -13.17 21.31
C GLY A 13 -12.19 -13.48 20.23
N ALA A 14 -12.41 -13.01 18.99
CA ALA A 14 -11.50 -13.26 17.88
C ALA A 14 -10.11 -12.62 18.02
N ARG A 15 -9.92 -11.72 18.99
CA ARG A 15 -8.63 -11.13 19.34
C ARG A 15 -7.76 -12.05 20.20
N ASP A 16 -8.41 -12.95 20.95
CA ASP A 16 -7.80 -13.84 21.94
C ASP A 16 -7.94 -15.32 21.57
N GLU A 17 -8.63 -15.61 20.47
CA GLU A 17 -8.92 -16.96 19.98
C GLU A 17 -8.45 -17.15 18.52
N GLY A 18 -8.24 -18.41 18.15
CA GLY A 18 -8.00 -18.82 16.76
C GLY A 18 -8.56 -20.20 16.48
N HIS A 19 -8.71 -20.54 15.21
CA HIS A 19 -9.13 -21.88 14.79
C HIS A 19 -7.92 -22.77 14.57
N VAL A 20 -7.90 -23.96 15.19
CA VAL A 20 -6.93 -24.99 14.82
C VAL A 20 -7.53 -25.89 13.76
N ALA A 21 -7.03 -25.76 12.54
CA ALA A 21 -7.40 -26.64 11.44
C ALA A 21 -6.31 -27.68 11.18
N VAL A 22 -6.72 -28.94 11.06
CA VAL A 22 -5.90 -30.05 10.57
C VAL A 22 -6.57 -30.58 9.31
N VAL A 23 -6.04 -30.19 8.15
CA VAL A 23 -6.52 -30.68 6.86
C VAL A 23 -5.82 -32.01 6.58
N GLN A 24 -6.59 -33.07 6.38
CA GLN A 24 -6.06 -34.37 5.96
C GLN A 24 -6.41 -34.60 4.50
N ARG A 25 -5.41 -35.03 3.71
CA ARG A 25 -5.58 -35.45 2.32
C ARG A 25 -4.82 -36.77 2.11
N PRO A 26 -5.42 -37.77 1.45
CA PRO A 26 -4.77 -39.07 1.22
C PRO A 26 -3.47 -38.95 0.40
N ASP A 27 -3.44 -38.01 -0.55
CA ASP A 27 -2.26 -37.67 -1.32
C ASP A 27 -2.16 -36.15 -1.50
N TRP A 28 -1.17 -35.55 -0.86
CA TRP A 28 -0.90 -34.12 -0.98
C TRP A 28 -0.41 -33.69 -2.36
N ARG A 29 0.14 -34.61 -3.17
CA ARG A 29 0.63 -34.31 -4.53
C ARG A 29 -0.50 -34.15 -5.54
N ALA A 30 -1.68 -34.67 -5.22
CA ALA A 30 -2.87 -34.61 -6.07
C ALA A 30 -3.84 -33.47 -5.69
N VAL A 31 -3.53 -32.67 -4.66
CA VAL A 31 -4.41 -31.60 -4.17
C VAL A 31 -4.36 -30.40 -5.13
N PRO A 32 -5.48 -30.04 -5.79
CA PRO A 32 -5.50 -28.90 -6.70
C PRO A 32 -5.30 -27.57 -5.96
N PRO A 33 -4.73 -26.55 -6.63
CA PRO A 33 -4.69 -25.19 -6.08
C PRO A 33 -6.11 -24.70 -5.72
N GLY A 34 -6.25 -24.12 -4.52
CA GLY A 34 -7.53 -23.55 -4.06
C GLY A 34 -8.57 -24.56 -3.57
N SER A 35 -8.23 -25.85 -3.44
CA SER A 35 -9.17 -26.88 -2.98
C SER A 35 -9.36 -26.96 -1.45
N ILE A 36 -8.74 -26.05 -0.69
CA ILE A 36 -8.95 -25.91 0.75
C ILE A 36 -9.94 -24.75 0.93
N THR A 37 -11.13 -25.06 1.44
CA THR A 37 -12.18 -24.06 1.62
C THR A 37 -12.07 -23.38 2.99
N SER A 38 -12.84 -22.31 3.20
CA SER A 38 -12.99 -21.71 4.53
C SER A 38 -13.53 -22.71 5.56
N ASP A 39 -14.38 -23.65 5.12
CA ASP A 39 -14.96 -24.68 5.99
C ASP A 39 -13.90 -25.71 6.43
N ASP A 40 -12.98 -26.10 5.53
CA ASP A 40 -11.82 -26.94 5.89
C ASP A 40 -10.93 -26.28 6.96
N LEU A 41 -10.99 -24.95 7.06
CA LEU A 41 -10.19 -24.13 7.98
C LEU A 41 -10.97 -23.71 9.24
N ALA A 42 -12.27 -23.99 9.31
CA ALA A 42 -13.15 -23.68 10.43
C ALA A 42 -13.07 -24.74 11.55
N GLY A 43 -11.84 -25.04 12.00
CA GLY A 43 -11.60 -25.99 13.09
C GLY A 43 -12.09 -25.46 14.46
N PRO A 44 -11.94 -26.24 15.55
CA PRO A 44 -12.31 -25.77 16.88
C PRO A 44 -11.57 -24.48 17.25
N ARG A 45 -12.27 -23.58 17.95
CA ARG A 45 -11.67 -22.39 18.55
C ARG A 45 -10.80 -22.80 19.73
N VAL A 46 -9.61 -22.23 19.77
CA VAL A 46 -8.65 -22.40 20.86
C VAL A 46 -8.16 -21.03 21.29
N ALA A 47 -7.78 -20.92 22.56
CA ALA A 47 -7.09 -19.73 23.05
C ALA A 47 -5.81 -19.51 22.23
N ALA A 48 -5.68 -18.32 21.67
CA ALA A 48 -4.59 -17.86 20.84
C ALA A 48 -4.05 -16.54 21.40
N LEU A 49 -3.76 -16.52 22.71
CA LEU A 49 -3.31 -15.34 23.43
C LEU A 49 -2.08 -14.74 22.74
N ARG A 50 -2.28 -13.61 22.06
CA ARG A 50 -1.19 -12.81 21.52
C ARG A 50 -0.61 -12.07 22.71
N THR A 51 0.67 -12.31 23.03
CA THR A 51 1.33 -11.52 24.07
C THR A 51 1.30 -10.06 23.67
N ASP A 52 0.50 -9.25 24.36
CA ASP A 52 0.48 -7.81 24.16
C ASP A 52 1.77 -7.21 24.77
N ARG A 53 2.75 -6.94 23.91
CA ARG A 53 4.03 -6.34 24.30
C ARG A 53 4.02 -4.82 24.20
N ARG A 54 2.85 -4.16 24.10
CA ARG A 54 2.78 -2.69 24.02
C ARG A 54 3.41 -2.01 25.22
N GLU A 55 3.16 -2.51 26.42
CA GLU A 55 3.70 -1.91 27.64
C GLU A 55 5.21 -2.14 27.76
N GLU A 56 5.69 -3.34 27.44
CA GLU A 56 7.13 -3.62 27.37
C GLU A 56 7.83 -2.74 26.33
N ALA A 57 7.23 -2.56 25.16
CA ALA A 57 7.74 -1.66 24.13
C ALA A 57 7.75 -0.20 24.61
N ARG A 58 6.67 0.26 25.28
CA ARG A 58 6.59 1.60 25.88
C ARG A 58 7.68 1.81 26.94
N GLN A 59 7.92 0.82 27.81
CA GLN A 59 8.98 0.88 28.81
C GLN A 59 10.37 0.95 28.17
N ARG A 60 10.64 0.11 27.15
CA ARG A 60 11.91 0.13 26.41
C ARG A 60 12.16 1.49 25.73
N VAL A 61 11.14 2.06 25.08
CA VAL A 61 11.25 3.38 24.43
C VAL A 61 11.44 4.47 25.48
N SER A 62 10.74 4.41 26.60
CA SER A 62 10.90 5.36 27.72
C SER A 62 12.27 5.27 28.39
N GLY A 63 12.92 4.11 28.35
CA GLY A 63 14.30 3.94 28.79
C GLY A 63 15.34 4.59 27.86
N LEU A 64 14.97 4.87 26.60
CA LEU A 64 15.83 5.55 25.63
C LEU A 64 15.68 7.07 25.69
N SER A 65 14.48 7.57 26.01
CA SER A 65 14.18 8.98 26.18
C SER A 65 12.96 9.16 27.09
N THR A 66 12.97 10.16 27.95
CA THR A 66 11.79 10.58 28.73
C THR A 66 10.90 11.55 27.96
N GLU A 67 11.38 12.08 26.83
CA GLU A 67 10.69 13.06 25.99
C GLU A 67 10.24 12.39 24.69
N TRP A 68 9.20 11.57 24.78
CA TRP A 68 8.56 11.00 23.60
C TRP A 68 7.05 10.91 23.78
N ASP A 69 6.32 11.11 22.69
CA ASP A 69 4.88 10.92 22.62
C ASP A 69 4.59 9.89 21.51
N PRO A 70 3.79 8.84 21.75
CA PRO A 70 3.41 7.89 20.72
C PRO A 70 2.74 8.60 19.55
N ARG A 71 3.44 8.62 18.42
CA ARG A 71 2.90 9.12 17.17
C ARG A 71 1.79 8.20 16.68
N ARG A 72 0.78 8.79 16.03
CA ARG A 72 -0.26 8.03 15.33
C ARG A 72 0.35 7.20 14.19
N ASN A 73 -0.47 6.43 13.47
CA ASN A 73 -0.02 5.51 12.43
C ASN A 73 0.81 6.21 11.33
N VAL A 74 2.14 6.19 11.45
CA VAL A 74 3.07 6.78 10.48
C VAL A 74 3.10 5.88 9.25
N ARG A 75 2.79 6.44 8.08
CA ARG A 75 2.59 5.65 6.85
C ARG A 75 3.75 5.76 5.87
N ALA A 76 4.38 6.93 5.80
CA ALA A 76 5.56 7.16 4.98
C ALA A 76 6.49 8.20 5.63
N VAL A 77 7.80 8.02 5.43
CA VAL A 77 8.86 8.87 5.98
C VAL A 77 9.94 9.05 4.92
N GLU A 78 10.39 10.29 4.71
CA GLU A 78 11.53 10.63 3.85
C GLU A 78 12.49 11.55 4.62
N ARG A 79 13.79 11.39 4.36
CA ARG A 79 14.83 12.28 4.89
C ARG A 79 15.31 13.20 3.78
N LEU A 80 15.40 14.49 4.07
CA LEU A 80 15.95 15.51 3.19
C LEU A 80 17.48 15.59 3.31
N SER A 81 18.13 16.17 2.32
CA SER A 81 19.59 16.35 2.27
C SER A 81 20.12 17.21 3.41
N ASP A 82 19.34 18.20 3.87
CA ASP A 82 19.65 19.04 5.02
C ASP A 82 19.45 18.35 6.39
N GLY A 83 19.05 17.07 6.38
CA GLY A 83 18.84 16.27 7.57
C GLY A 83 17.44 16.38 8.17
N ARG A 84 16.56 17.26 7.65
CA ARG A 84 15.16 17.27 8.05
C ARG A 84 14.47 15.96 7.68
N ILE A 85 13.44 15.62 8.43
CA ILE A 85 12.59 14.45 8.17
C ILE A 85 11.19 14.95 7.87
N VAL A 86 10.56 14.38 6.85
CA VAL A 86 9.13 14.56 6.60
C VAL A 86 8.37 13.25 6.74
N ALA A 87 7.16 13.32 7.28
CA ALA A 87 6.35 12.15 7.55
C ALA A 87 4.87 12.38 7.29
N THR A 88 4.19 11.32 6.84
CA THR A 88 2.73 11.25 6.72
C THR A 88 2.18 10.34 7.82
N LEU A 89 1.05 10.71 8.39
CA LEU A 89 0.42 9.97 9.50
C LEU A 89 -1.08 10.27 9.59
N ASP A 90 -1.77 9.60 10.50
CA ASP A 90 -3.19 9.90 10.76
C ASP A 90 -3.43 11.38 11.07
N ALA A 91 -4.49 11.94 10.48
CA ALA A 91 -4.93 13.33 10.64
C ALA A 91 -3.90 14.40 10.21
N VAL A 92 -2.77 14.01 9.60
CA VAL A 92 -1.73 14.93 9.12
C VAL A 92 -1.41 14.58 7.68
N ARG A 93 -1.55 15.55 6.77
CA ARG A 93 -1.15 15.38 5.36
C ARG A 93 0.35 15.14 5.28
N LEU A 94 1.11 16.04 5.90
CA LEU A 94 2.57 15.99 6.00
C LEU A 94 3.00 16.83 7.19
N GLU A 95 4.08 16.43 7.83
CA GLU A 95 4.79 17.22 8.83
C GLU A 95 6.29 17.19 8.54
N ALA A 96 7.01 18.21 9.03
CA ALA A 96 8.46 18.30 8.94
C ALA A 96 9.10 18.46 10.30
N TRP A 97 10.27 17.83 10.45
CA TRP A 97 11.06 17.78 11.67
C TRP A 97 12.47 18.22 11.37
N LEU A 98 13.02 19.04 12.26
CA LEU A 98 14.41 19.44 12.22
C LEU A 98 15.32 18.28 12.64
N PRO A 99 16.62 18.30 12.24
CA PRO A 99 17.60 17.32 12.72
C PRO A 99 17.71 17.26 14.26
N SER A 100 17.33 18.34 14.95
CA SER A 100 17.25 18.42 16.41
C SER A 100 16.15 17.57 17.03
N GLY A 101 15.25 17.01 16.22
CA GLY A 101 14.07 16.29 16.72
C GLY A 101 12.92 17.21 17.12
N GLN A 102 12.99 18.51 16.82
CA GLN A 102 11.86 19.43 16.99
C GLN A 102 10.96 19.44 15.75
N ARG A 103 9.64 19.45 15.95
CA ARG A 103 8.68 19.62 14.85
C ARG A 103 8.73 21.04 14.32
N GLN A 104 9.05 21.20 13.04
CA GLN A 104 9.05 22.48 12.37
C GLN A 104 7.62 22.92 12.05
N TRP A 105 6.82 22.05 11.43
CA TRP A 105 5.42 22.30 11.09
C TRP A 105 4.66 20.99 10.87
N ALA A 106 3.33 21.07 10.88
CA ALA A 106 2.42 19.98 10.51
C ALA A 106 1.20 20.53 9.78
N VAL A 107 0.85 19.91 8.65
CA VAL A 107 -0.34 20.26 7.87
C VAL A 107 -1.48 19.30 8.24
N PRO A 108 -2.52 19.76 8.93
CA PRO A 108 -3.62 18.89 9.35
C PRO A 108 -4.44 18.39 8.15
N ASP A 109 -5.09 17.25 8.32
CA ASP A 109 -6.10 16.72 7.41
C ASP A 109 -7.39 16.46 8.19
N ASP A 110 -8.52 16.90 7.66
CA ASP A 110 -9.87 16.65 8.20
C ASP A 110 -10.37 15.23 7.91
N GLY A 111 -9.65 14.48 7.06
CA GLY A 111 -9.89 13.08 6.76
C GLY A 111 -8.97 12.15 7.54
N VAL A 112 -8.38 11.19 6.84
CA VAL A 112 -7.55 10.13 7.43
C VAL A 112 -6.06 10.53 7.48
N GLY A 113 -5.64 11.58 6.78
CA GLY A 113 -4.25 12.00 6.69
C GLY A 113 -3.51 11.50 5.45
N GLY A 114 -2.21 11.77 5.41
CA GLY A 114 -1.32 11.37 4.33
C GLY A 114 -1.01 9.87 4.38
N ARG A 115 -0.67 9.31 3.21
CA ARG A 115 -0.41 7.89 2.99
C ARG A 115 0.97 7.62 2.41
N ASP A 116 1.28 8.33 1.33
CA ASP A 116 2.52 8.21 0.58
C ASP A 116 3.16 9.59 0.48
N VAL A 117 4.48 9.66 0.33
CA VAL A 117 5.21 10.90 0.05
C VAL A 117 6.25 10.67 -1.04
N VAL A 118 6.37 11.62 -1.96
CA VAL A 118 7.46 11.69 -2.93
C VAL A 118 8.02 13.11 -2.92
N VAL A 119 9.24 13.26 -2.42
CA VAL A 119 9.95 14.54 -2.38
C VAL A 119 10.49 14.88 -3.76
N ALA A 120 10.25 16.11 -4.24
CA ALA A 120 10.81 16.60 -5.49
C ALA A 120 12.34 16.65 -5.43
N ALA A 121 13.01 16.51 -6.58
CA ALA A 121 14.47 16.44 -6.64
C ALA A 121 15.18 17.71 -6.11
N ASP A 122 14.51 18.87 -6.15
CA ASP A 122 15.01 20.13 -5.60
C ASP A 122 14.76 20.29 -4.09
N GLU A 123 14.09 19.33 -3.46
CA GLU A 123 13.68 19.32 -2.05
C GLU A 123 12.91 20.58 -1.61
N ARG A 124 12.28 21.29 -2.55
CA ARG A 124 11.43 22.46 -2.25
C ARG A 124 9.98 22.09 -2.00
N SER A 125 9.56 20.93 -2.49
CA SER A 125 8.18 20.45 -2.38
C SER A 125 8.09 18.94 -2.31
N ALA A 126 6.97 18.44 -1.82
CA ALA A 126 6.65 17.03 -1.83
C ALA A 126 5.21 16.79 -2.30
N TRP A 127 5.02 15.73 -3.09
CA TRP A 127 3.71 15.20 -3.40
C TRP A 127 3.29 14.23 -2.31
N VAL A 128 2.02 14.29 -1.91
CA VAL A 128 1.45 13.48 -0.85
C VAL A 128 0.15 12.86 -1.34
N GLY A 129 0.08 11.52 -1.33
CA GLY A 129 -1.17 10.81 -1.54
C GLY A 129 -2.00 10.80 -0.26
N LEU A 130 -3.25 11.24 -0.31
CA LEU A 130 -4.12 11.33 0.86
C LEU A 130 -5.03 10.10 0.98
N MET A 131 -5.24 9.62 2.20
CA MET A 131 -6.25 8.61 2.49
C MET A 131 -7.60 9.26 2.71
N ARG A 132 -8.61 8.68 2.07
CA ARG A 132 -10.02 9.05 2.26
C ARG A 132 -10.77 7.80 2.69
N PRO A 133 -11.65 7.90 3.70
CA PRO A 133 -12.41 6.75 4.14
C PRO A 133 -13.38 6.33 3.04
N MET A 134 -13.46 5.03 2.76
CA MET A 134 -14.25 4.51 1.63
C MET A 134 -15.75 4.82 1.74
N TRP A 135 -16.27 5.02 2.96
CA TRP A 135 -17.67 5.36 3.23
C TRP A 135 -18.01 6.84 3.03
N GLN A 136 -17.01 7.72 2.97
CA GLN A 136 -17.23 9.09 2.51
C GLN A 136 -16.91 9.06 1.02
N GLU A 137 -17.87 9.39 0.15
CA GLU A 137 -17.72 9.45 -1.32
C GLU A 137 -16.73 10.56 -1.77
N ARG A 138 -15.75 10.92 -0.92
CA ARG A 138 -14.68 11.84 -1.23
C ARG A 138 -13.71 11.15 -2.19
N PRO A 139 -13.42 11.76 -3.35
CA PRO A 139 -12.42 11.24 -4.25
C PRO A 139 -11.06 11.20 -3.55
N GLN A 140 -10.21 10.26 -3.96
CA GLN A 140 -8.81 10.32 -3.55
C GLN A 140 -8.20 11.65 -3.99
N ALA A 141 -7.21 12.11 -3.25
CA ALA A 141 -6.55 13.38 -3.52
C ALA A 141 -5.03 13.20 -3.40
N VAL A 142 -4.30 13.89 -4.26
CA VAL A 142 -2.84 14.02 -4.19
C VAL A 142 -2.52 15.50 -4.15
N VAL A 143 -1.83 15.94 -3.12
CA VAL A 143 -1.49 17.37 -2.93
C VAL A 143 0.01 17.57 -3.07
N ARG A 144 0.42 18.74 -3.57
CA ARG A 144 1.80 19.19 -3.51
C ARG A 144 1.93 20.20 -2.38
N LEU A 145 2.85 19.97 -1.46
CA LEU A 145 3.12 20.85 -0.33
C LEU A 145 4.54 21.40 -0.44
N ALA A 146 4.71 22.68 -0.11
CA ALA A 146 6.02 23.31 0.05
C ALA A 146 6.71 22.72 1.29
N LEU A 147 7.99 22.40 1.17
CA LEU A 147 8.76 21.83 2.28
C LEU A 147 9.27 22.90 3.26
N GLN A 148 9.14 24.17 2.91
CA GLN A 148 9.53 25.28 3.80
C GLN A 148 8.55 25.45 4.97
N ASP A 149 7.25 25.43 4.69
CA ASP A 149 6.19 25.83 5.62
C ASP A 149 4.93 24.94 5.56
N GLY A 150 4.90 23.96 4.66
CA GLY A 150 3.73 23.11 4.45
C GLY A 150 2.62 23.74 3.60
N ALA A 151 2.85 24.91 2.98
CA ALA A 151 1.85 25.55 2.12
C ALA A 151 1.47 24.65 0.94
N GLN A 152 0.17 24.57 0.63
CA GLN A 152 -0.30 23.77 -0.51
C GLN A 152 -0.03 24.53 -1.82
N LEU A 153 0.74 23.90 -2.70
CA LEU A 153 1.14 24.43 -4.00
C LEU A 153 0.28 23.91 -5.14
N ASP A 154 -0.25 22.69 -5.02
CA ASP A 154 -1.06 22.06 -6.07
C ASP A 154 -1.98 20.98 -5.48
N HIS A 155 -3.00 20.59 -6.25
CA HIS A 155 -3.99 19.58 -5.91
C HIS A 155 -4.42 18.79 -7.15
N LEU A 156 -4.43 17.46 -7.01
CA LEU A 156 -4.90 16.51 -8.02
C LEU A 156 -6.02 15.67 -7.44
N ALA A 157 -7.08 15.48 -8.23
CA ALA A 157 -8.12 14.51 -7.99
C ALA A 157 -8.00 13.40 -9.05
N PRO A 158 -7.35 12.27 -8.73
CA PRO A 158 -7.26 11.12 -9.64
C PRO A 158 -8.66 10.59 -9.97
N SER A 159 -8.79 9.95 -11.14
CA SER A 159 -10.09 9.43 -11.60
C SER A 159 -10.59 8.22 -10.80
N GLY A 160 -9.68 7.57 -10.08
CA GLY A 160 -9.96 6.43 -9.21
C GLY A 160 -8.92 6.27 -8.11
N ALA A 161 -8.90 5.09 -7.50
CA ALA A 161 -7.91 4.78 -6.47
C ALA A 161 -6.50 4.67 -7.10
N VAL A 162 -5.53 5.38 -6.52
CA VAL A 162 -4.14 5.38 -6.97
C VAL A 162 -3.18 5.29 -5.79
N SER A 163 -1.97 4.81 -6.03
CA SER A 163 -0.78 4.93 -5.18
C SER A 163 0.17 5.95 -5.77
N LEU A 164 0.74 6.81 -4.92
CA LEU A 164 1.80 7.72 -5.35
C LEU A 164 3.14 7.00 -5.18
N VAL A 165 3.93 6.93 -6.25
CA VAL A 165 5.21 6.23 -6.28
C VAL A 165 6.32 7.12 -6.83
N ARG A 166 7.57 6.85 -6.41
CA ARG A 166 8.77 7.49 -6.95
C ARG A 166 9.32 6.66 -8.11
N GLY A 167 9.41 7.25 -9.29
CA GLY A 167 10.07 6.66 -10.46
C GLY A 167 11.60 6.58 -10.29
N ALA A 168 12.26 5.80 -11.15
CA ALA A 168 13.73 5.70 -11.16
C ALA A 168 14.43 7.02 -11.53
N ASP A 169 13.74 7.92 -12.24
CA ASP A 169 14.15 9.29 -12.53
C ASP A 169 13.95 10.24 -11.32
N GLY A 170 13.45 9.72 -10.20
CA GLY A 170 13.17 10.49 -8.99
C GLY A 170 11.82 11.23 -9.03
N LEU A 171 11.10 11.18 -10.15
CA LEU A 171 9.85 11.90 -10.34
C LEU A 171 8.64 11.16 -9.75
N PRO A 172 7.60 11.88 -9.32
CA PRO A 172 6.38 11.27 -8.82
C PRO A 172 5.55 10.69 -9.97
N ALA A 173 4.89 9.57 -9.71
CA ALA A 173 3.95 8.95 -10.63
C ALA A 173 2.73 8.38 -9.89
N LEU A 174 1.59 8.30 -10.58
CA LEU A 174 0.37 7.66 -10.06
C LEU A 174 0.23 6.25 -10.63
N ALA A 175 0.28 5.26 -9.75
CA ALA A 175 0.00 3.88 -10.06
C ALA A 175 -1.46 3.57 -9.71
N PRO A 176 -2.28 3.00 -10.59
CA PRO A 176 -3.60 2.50 -10.20
C PRO A 176 -3.49 1.60 -8.98
N ALA A 177 -4.28 1.89 -7.95
CA ALA A 177 -4.46 1.04 -6.80
C ALA A 177 -5.85 0.43 -6.94
N GLY A 178 -5.96 -0.90 -6.87
CA GLY A 178 -7.28 -1.52 -6.83
C GLY A 178 -8.10 -0.96 -5.66
N THR A 179 -9.39 -1.31 -5.61
CA THR A 179 -10.33 -0.89 -4.55
C THR A 179 -9.82 -1.15 -3.12
N ASN A 180 -8.85 -2.05 -2.95
CA ASN A 180 -8.31 -2.47 -1.67
C ASN A 180 -6.93 -1.89 -1.30
N GLY A 181 -6.53 -0.73 -1.84
CA GLY A 181 -5.58 0.27 -1.29
C GLY A 181 -4.19 -0.12 -0.73
N GLU A 182 -4.07 -1.23 -0.02
CA GLU A 182 -2.85 -1.80 0.55
C GLU A 182 -2.33 -3.00 -0.25
N ARG A 183 -3.22 -3.81 -0.86
CA ARG A 183 -2.85 -5.08 -1.51
C ARG A 183 -2.30 -4.97 -2.94
N SER A 184 -2.31 -3.79 -3.55
CA SER A 184 -1.80 -3.56 -4.92
C SER A 184 -0.37 -3.00 -4.97
N ARG A 185 0.27 -2.81 -3.82
CA ARG A 185 1.59 -2.15 -3.71
C ARG A 185 2.72 -3.08 -4.10
N LEU A 186 3.08 -3.09 -5.37
CA LEU A 186 4.43 -3.50 -5.76
C LEU A 186 5.38 -2.35 -5.46
N ARG A 187 6.05 -2.44 -4.31
CA ARG A 187 7.07 -1.46 -3.88
C ARG A 187 8.34 -1.61 -4.71
N ILE A 188 8.29 -1.20 -5.98
CA ILE A 188 9.47 -1.16 -6.83
C ILE A 188 10.14 0.20 -6.63
N ARG A 189 11.11 0.23 -5.72
CA ARG A 189 11.78 1.47 -5.26
C ARG A 189 12.65 2.14 -6.31
N ARG A 190 12.92 1.50 -7.46
CA ARG A 190 13.86 1.97 -8.51
C ARG A 190 13.48 1.49 -9.91
N GLY A 191 12.18 1.52 -10.25
CA GLY A 191 11.70 1.12 -11.56
C GLY A 191 11.67 2.29 -12.53
N SER A 192 12.16 2.12 -13.77
CA SER A 192 11.94 3.07 -14.87
C SER A 192 10.48 3.05 -15.40
N ARG A 193 9.63 2.23 -14.78
CA ARG A 193 8.24 2.02 -15.13
C ARG A 193 7.40 1.92 -13.86
N ILE A 194 6.11 2.21 -14.02
CA ILE A 194 5.12 2.10 -12.97
C ILE A 194 4.57 0.68 -13.02
N TYR A 195 4.73 -0.09 -11.95
CA TYR A 195 4.19 -1.44 -11.87
C TYR A 195 3.07 -1.48 -10.86
N PHE A 196 1.99 -2.18 -11.20
CA PHE A 196 0.82 -2.30 -10.34
C PHE A 196 0.09 -3.59 -10.64
N ARG A 197 -0.79 -3.96 -9.70
CA ARG A 197 -1.70 -5.09 -9.88
C ARG A 197 -2.99 -4.59 -10.51
N GLU A 198 -3.37 -5.20 -11.63
CA GLU A 198 -4.63 -4.95 -12.34
C GLU A 198 -5.50 -6.20 -12.30
N THR A 199 -6.77 -6.05 -11.95
CA THR A 199 -7.73 -7.17 -11.98
C THR A 199 -8.52 -7.11 -13.28
N VAL A 200 -8.32 -8.09 -14.15
CA VAL A 200 -8.99 -8.18 -15.46
C VAL A 200 -10.17 -9.14 -15.35
N ALA A 201 -11.37 -8.67 -15.67
CA ALA A 201 -12.55 -9.52 -15.71
C ALA A 201 -12.41 -10.56 -16.83
N THR A 202 -12.55 -11.85 -16.49
CA THR A 202 -12.33 -12.96 -17.43
C THR A 202 -13.43 -13.08 -18.49
N ASP A 203 -14.67 -12.63 -18.25
CA ASP A 203 -15.80 -12.95 -19.14
C ASP A 203 -16.79 -11.80 -19.41
N GLY A 204 -16.34 -10.54 -19.47
CA GLY A 204 -17.21 -9.39 -19.82
C GLY A 204 -18.39 -9.12 -18.88
N ARG A 205 -18.62 -9.99 -17.89
CA ARG A 205 -19.63 -9.87 -16.85
C ARG A 205 -18.99 -9.26 -15.61
N ARG A 206 -19.57 -8.16 -15.14
CA ARG A 206 -19.31 -7.54 -13.84
C ARG A 206 -19.77 -8.46 -12.70
N LYS A 207 -19.13 -9.61 -12.49
CA LYS A 207 -19.22 -10.28 -11.18
C LYS A 207 -18.06 -9.81 -10.31
N PRO A 208 -18.32 -9.27 -9.11
CA PRO A 208 -17.28 -9.05 -8.12
C PRO A 208 -16.61 -10.40 -7.80
N GLY A 209 -15.29 -10.48 -7.95
CA GLY A 209 -14.49 -11.62 -7.46
C GLY A 209 -14.04 -12.68 -8.48
N SER A 210 -14.40 -12.59 -9.77
CA SER A 210 -13.97 -13.58 -10.78
C SER A 210 -12.87 -13.10 -11.71
N GLY A 211 -12.22 -11.97 -11.44
CA GLY A 211 -11.15 -11.44 -12.31
C GLY A 211 -9.79 -12.08 -12.00
N ALA A 212 -8.99 -12.32 -13.03
CA ALA A 212 -7.59 -12.70 -12.84
C ALA A 212 -6.78 -11.46 -12.48
N ASP A 213 -5.93 -11.56 -11.46
CA ASP A 213 -4.98 -10.51 -11.15
C ASP A 213 -3.78 -10.61 -12.10
N TRP A 214 -3.34 -9.48 -12.60
CA TRP A 214 -2.21 -9.34 -13.50
C TRP A 214 -1.20 -8.35 -12.94
N LEU A 215 0.08 -8.65 -13.12
CA LEU A 215 1.13 -7.66 -13.07
C LEU A 215 1.02 -6.79 -14.32
N ALA A 216 0.69 -5.53 -14.13
CA ALA A 216 0.63 -4.53 -15.18
C ALA A 216 1.82 -3.57 -15.08
N VAL A 217 2.19 -2.99 -16.22
CA VAL A 217 3.20 -1.96 -16.31
C VAL A 217 2.72 -0.81 -17.17
N ALA A 218 2.96 0.42 -16.73
CA ALA A 218 2.80 1.61 -17.55
C ALA A 218 4.13 2.31 -17.73
N GLY A 219 4.34 2.89 -18.91
CA GLY A 219 5.40 3.87 -19.10
C GLY A 219 5.13 5.09 -18.23
N PRO A 220 6.16 5.78 -17.73
CA PRO A 220 5.96 7.02 -16.96
C PRO A 220 5.27 8.13 -17.78
N GLY A 221 5.20 7.98 -19.11
CA GLY A 221 4.71 8.99 -20.04
C GLY A 221 5.71 10.13 -20.22
N ALA A 222 5.38 11.11 -21.05
CA ALA A 222 6.09 12.37 -21.05
C ALA A 222 5.81 13.08 -19.71
N VAL A 223 6.88 13.42 -18.98
CA VAL A 223 6.78 14.12 -17.70
C VAL A 223 6.07 15.46 -17.93
N PRO A 224 4.95 15.75 -17.27
CA PRO A 224 4.30 17.04 -17.39
C PRO A 224 5.20 18.17 -16.86
N VAL A 225 4.91 19.39 -17.30
CA VAL A 225 5.51 20.63 -16.78
C VAL A 225 5.65 20.58 -15.25
N ALA A 226 6.84 20.88 -14.74
CA ALA A 226 7.16 21.05 -13.31
C ALA A 226 6.98 19.83 -12.38
N GLY A 227 7.10 18.60 -12.90
CA GLY A 227 7.15 17.39 -12.06
C GLY A 227 5.81 17.04 -11.40
N ARG A 228 4.70 17.43 -12.02
CA ARG A 228 3.34 17.06 -11.62
C ARG A 228 3.05 15.61 -12.06
N PRO A 229 2.68 14.69 -11.15
CA PRO A 229 2.44 13.30 -11.53
C PRO A 229 1.17 13.19 -12.38
N ARG A 230 1.18 12.23 -13.30
CA ARG A 230 0.05 11.93 -14.19
C ARG A 230 -0.46 10.51 -13.93
N GLU A 231 -1.75 10.32 -14.10
CA GLU A 231 -2.38 9.00 -14.18
C GLU A 231 -2.11 8.38 -15.55
N ALA A 232 -1.65 7.12 -15.57
CA ALA A 232 -1.47 6.39 -16.82
C ALA A 232 -2.83 6.13 -17.50
N GLY A 233 -2.93 6.46 -18.78
CA GLY A 233 -4.12 6.15 -19.57
C GLY A 233 -4.21 4.65 -19.86
N LYS A 234 -5.43 4.11 -20.01
CA LYS A 234 -5.65 2.67 -20.28
C LYS A 234 -4.82 2.12 -21.46
N ALA A 235 -4.63 2.92 -22.51
CA ALA A 235 -3.85 2.53 -23.69
C ALA A 235 -2.34 2.40 -23.43
N GLU A 236 -1.84 2.97 -22.33
CA GLU A 236 -0.42 2.97 -21.95
C GLU A 236 -0.09 1.81 -20.99
N VAL A 237 -1.12 1.12 -20.52
CA VAL A 237 -1.00 -0.02 -19.60
C VAL A 237 -0.79 -1.29 -20.41
N ARG A 238 0.26 -2.03 -20.03
CA ARG A 238 0.58 -3.34 -20.59
C ARG A 238 0.57 -4.39 -19.49
N LEU A 239 -0.25 -5.42 -19.69
CA LEU A 239 -0.22 -6.63 -18.86
C LEU A 239 1.07 -7.41 -19.14
N LEU A 240 1.77 -7.81 -18.08
CA LEU A 240 3.02 -8.57 -18.18
C LEU A 240 2.78 -10.06 -17.94
N SER A 241 2.20 -10.42 -16.80
CA SER A 241 1.96 -11.80 -16.41
C SER A 241 0.80 -11.87 -15.41
N SER A 242 0.18 -13.03 -15.27
CA SER A 242 -0.74 -13.27 -14.17
C SER A 242 -0.01 -13.08 -12.84
N TYR A 243 -0.68 -12.42 -11.90
CA TYR A 243 -0.20 -12.23 -10.54
C TYR A 243 -0.58 -13.46 -9.72
N SER A 244 0.15 -14.56 -9.91
CA SER A 244 0.01 -15.77 -9.08
C SER A 244 1.07 -15.73 -7.98
N TRP A 245 0.67 -15.35 -6.77
CA TRP A 245 1.53 -15.62 -5.62
C TRP A 245 1.26 -17.03 -5.12
N THR A 246 2.18 -17.95 -5.41
CA THR A 246 2.24 -19.27 -4.77
C THR A 246 3.17 -19.17 -3.55
N PRO A 247 2.71 -19.45 -2.32
CA PRO A 247 3.58 -19.49 -1.15
C PRO A 247 4.76 -20.45 -1.35
N GLY A 248 5.99 -20.01 -1.06
CA GLY A 248 7.21 -20.83 -1.17
C GLY A 248 7.95 -20.72 -2.51
N GLU A 249 7.35 -20.10 -3.52
CA GLU A 249 8.02 -19.79 -4.78
C GLU A 249 8.71 -18.43 -4.71
N THR A 250 9.97 -18.36 -5.17
CA THR A 250 10.68 -17.09 -5.32
C THR A 250 10.27 -16.45 -6.64
N HIS A 251 9.26 -15.60 -6.60
CA HIS A 251 8.78 -14.87 -7.78
C HIS A 251 9.72 -13.70 -8.09
N PHE A 252 10.61 -13.89 -9.05
CA PHE A 252 11.28 -12.77 -9.72
C PHE A 252 10.42 -12.31 -10.90
N ALA A 253 10.21 -11.00 -11.02
CA ALA A 253 9.70 -10.39 -12.25
C ALA A 253 10.78 -10.52 -13.35
N GLY A 254 10.83 -11.69 -14.00
CA GLY A 254 11.66 -12.00 -15.17
C GLY A 254 10.79 -12.35 -16.39
N PRO A 255 11.30 -12.24 -17.63
CA PRO A 255 10.46 -12.09 -18.82
C PRO A 255 9.75 -13.38 -19.20
N VAL A 256 8.42 -13.31 -19.36
CA VAL A 256 7.63 -14.39 -19.97
C VAL A 256 7.67 -14.25 -21.50
N ARG A 257 8.05 -15.33 -22.19
CA ARG A 257 7.99 -15.45 -23.66
C ARG A 257 6.56 -15.23 -24.16
N ARG A 258 6.41 -14.56 -25.30
CA ARG A 258 5.11 -14.42 -26.01
C ARG A 258 4.49 -15.80 -26.27
N PRO A 259 3.15 -15.94 -26.19
CA PRO A 259 2.47 -17.12 -26.74
C PRO A 259 2.60 -17.14 -28.27
N PRO A 260 2.61 -18.32 -28.90
CA PRO A 260 2.64 -18.45 -30.34
C PRO A 260 1.37 -17.85 -30.94
N THR A 261 1.54 -17.03 -31.98
CA THR A 261 0.46 -16.60 -32.86
C THR A 261 -0.11 -17.83 -33.55
N ALA A 262 -1.41 -18.08 -33.38
CA ALA A 262 -2.13 -19.02 -34.20
C ALA A 262 -2.16 -18.49 -35.65
N THR A 263 -1.59 -19.26 -36.56
CA THR A 263 -1.87 -19.21 -38.01
C THR A 263 -3.19 -19.89 -38.30
#